data_AF-A0A8I2KIA8-F1
#
_entry.id   AF-A0A8I2KIA8-F1
#
_cell.length_a   1.000
_cell.length_b   1.000
_cell.length_c   1.000
_cell.angle_alpha   90.00
_cell.angle_beta   90.00
_cell.angle_gamma   90.00
#
_symmetry.space_group_name_H-M   'P 1'
#
loop_
_entity.id
_entity.type
_entity.pdbx_description
1 polymer ?
#
loop_
_entity_poly.entity_id
_entity_poly.type
_entity_poly.pdbx_seq_one_letter_code
_entity_poly.pdbx_strand_id
1 'polypeptide(L)'
;MPRDGVTIDTGCLKAMLRPRIEPTDRRDGPSDVRVGAVAMLGEVDVVRNESVEGDMTGMQLRLFAGILWCFTATAGMAGTLVLDGEVKPPMEITNAQFKNLPHVDLEVKGQDGTIYKYSGVELGRILALASVPIKAQLRGKDIDKFIVALGEDGFGAVFSLPEFDTGRFIVADELDGKPLAVSDGPLQVISPDDARRSRWVKQLNRITVRKALP
;
A
#
# COMPACT_ATOMS: atom_id res chain seq x y z
N MET A 1 -36.16 24.56 -53.48
CA MET A 1 -37.09 23.62 -52.81
C MET A 1 -36.51 23.31 -51.44
N PRO A 2 -36.96 23.96 -50.35
CA PRO A 2 -36.47 23.68 -49.01
C PRO A 2 -37.20 22.48 -48.42
N ARG A 3 -36.52 21.65 -47.61
CA ARG A 3 -37.15 20.63 -46.77
C ARG A 3 -37.02 21.04 -45.31
N ASP A 4 -38.13 20.82 -44.63
CA ASP A 4 -38.55 21.44 -43.39
C ASP A 4 -37.71 21.04 -42.18
N GLY A 5 -37.59 22.01 -41.27
CA GLY A 5 -36.99 21.83 -39.96
C GLY A 5 -37.89 21.04 -39.02
N VAL A 6 -37.25 20.24 -38.17
CA VAL A 6 -37.87 19.66 -36.99
C VAL A 6 -37.36 20.44 -35.79
N THR A 7 -38.21 21.33 -35.28
CA THR A 7 -38.09 21.97 -33.97
C THR A 7 -38.49 20.95 -32.92
N ILE A 8 -37.57 20.60 -32.01
CA ILE A 8 -37.90 19.81 -30.82
C ILE A 8 -38.05 20.78 -29.66
N ASP A 9 -39.28 20.85 -29.16
CA ASP A 9 -39.72 21.77 -28.13
C ASP A 9 -39.05 21.50 -26.78
N THR A 10 -38.64 22.58 -26.11
CA THR A 10 -38.00 22.56 -24.80
C THR A 10 -39.09 22.75 -23.75
N GLY A 11 -39.59 21.66 -23.15
CA GLY A 11 -40.56 21.82 -22.08
C GLY A 11 -41.04 20.52 -21.46
N CYS A 12 -40.95 20.45 -20.13
CA CYS A 12 -41.64 19.51 -19.26
C CYS A 12 -40.93 18.16 -18.97
N LEU A 13 -39.89 18.20 -18.12
CA LEU A 13 -39.73 17.16 -17.10
C LEU A 13 -39.10 17.76 -15.83
N LYS A 14 -39.87 18.61 -15.15
CA LYS A 14 -39.58 19.12 -13.83
C LYS A 14 -40.65 18.59 -12.88
N ALA A 15 -40.41 17.44 -12.25
CA ALA A 15 -41.06 17.05 -11.00
C ALA A 15 -40.63 15.65 -10.55
N MET A 16 -40.17 15.57 -9.29
CA MET A 16 -40.39 14.46 -8.34
C MET A 16 -39.76 13.10 -8.74
N LEU A 17 -38.73 12.61 -8.08
CA LEU A 17 -38.79 12.07 -6.72
C LEU A 17 -37.41 12.21 -6.04
N ARG A 18 -37.37 12.90 -4.89
CA ARG A 18 -36.31 12.76 -3.90
C ARG A 18 -36.80 11.77 -2.84
N PRO A 19 -36.04 10.75 -2.43
CA PRO A 19 -36.36 10.03 -1.21
C PRO A 19 -36.01 10.89 0.01
N ARG A 20 -37.04 11.02 0.85
CA ARG A 20 -37.15 11.68 2.15
C ARG A 20 -36.10 11.15 3.13
N ILE A 21 -35.29 12.06 3.70
CA ILE A 21 -34.49 11.79 4.90
C ILE A 21 -35.38 12.10 6.10
N GLU A 22 -35.70 11.10 6.92
CA GLU A 22 -36.35 11.29 8.22
C GLU A 22 -35.28 11.47 9.30
N PRO A 23 -35.35 12.52 10.13
CA PRO A 23 -34.53 12.63 11.33
C PRO A 23 -35.27 11.98 12.51
N THR A 24 -34.69 10.95 13.11
CA THR A 24 -35.08 10.50 14.45
C THR A 24 -34.15 11.12 15.49
N ASP A 25 -34.66 12.12 16.18
CA ASP A 25 -34.08 12.73 17.37
C ASP A 25 -34.50 11.95 18.63
N ARG A 26 -33.53 11.76 19.52
CA ARG A 26 -33.61 11.55 20.98
C ARG A 26 -34.22 10.25 21.54
N ARG A 27 -33.37 9.50 22.27
CA ARG A 27 -33.35 9.59 23.75
C ARG A 27 -32.12 8.95 24.40
N ASP A 28 -31.71 9.63 25.45
CA ASP A 28 -30.63 9.34 26.40
C ASP A 28 -30.78 8.01 27.14
N GLY A 29 -29.64 7.43 27.54
CA GLY A 29 -29.57 6.36 28.54
C GLY A 29 -28.19 5.69 28.62
N PRO A 30 -27.46 5.78 29.75
CA PRO A 30 -26.10 5.27 29.87
C PRO A 30 -26.12 3.78 30.23
N SER A 31 -25.52 2.94 29.39
CA SER A 31 -25.21 1.56 29.76
C SER A 31 -23.71 1.42 30.01
N ASP A 32 -23.41 1.68 31.27
CA ASP A 32 -22.26 1.27 32.06
C ASP A 32 -21.86 -0.19 31.73
N VAL A 33 -20.77 -0.40 30.99
CA VAL A 33 -20.13 -1.71 30.85
C VAL A 33 -18.78 -1.65 31.54
N ARG A 34 -18.79 -2.15 32.77
CA ARG A 34 -17.64 -2.52 33.58
C ARG A 34 -16.68 -3.39 32.76
N VAL A 35 -15.55 -2.81 32.34
CA VAL A 35 -14.37 -3.59 32.01
C VAL A 35 -13.57 -3.74 33.31
N GLY A 36 -13.51 -4.98 33.79
CA GLY A 36 -12.80 -5.33 35.01
C GLY A 36 -11.35 -4.89 34.94
N ALA A 37 -10.99 -4.01 35.87
CA ALA A 37 -9.61 -3.78 36.26
C ALA A 37 -9.09 -5.08 36.88
N VAL A 38 -8.23 -5.79 36.15
CA VAL A 38 -7.36 -6.81 36.74
C VAL A 38 -6.10 -6.10 37.16
N ALA A 39 -6.07 -5.74 38.43
CA ALA A 39 -4.86 -5.41 39.15
C ALA A 39 -3.90 -6.59 39.11
N MET A 40 -2.69 -6.38 38.61
CA MET A 40 -1.49 -7.05 39.09
C MET A 40 -0.40 -6.00 39.20
N LEU A 41 -0.47 -5.27 40.31
CA LEU A 41 0.66 -4.60 40.92
C LEU A 41 1.65 -5.70 41.32
N GLY A 42 2.63 -5.94 40.44
CA GLY A 42 3.87 -6.58 40.82
C GLY A 42 4.76 -5.54 41.47
N GLU A 43 4.53 -5.31 42.76
CA GLU A 43 5.48 -4.64 43.66
C GLU A 43 6.73 -5.51 43.71
N VAL A 44 7.85 -5.00 43.20
CA VAL A 44 9.16 -5.63 43.38
C VAL A 44 9.94 -4.74 44.32
N ASP A 45 10.26 -5.35 45.46
CA ASP A 45 10.88 -4.78 46.63
C ASP A 45 12.01 -3.79 46.34
N VAL A 46 11.84 -2.59 46.92
CA VAL A 46 12.92 -1.65 47.17
C VAL A 46 13.89 -2.32 48.14
N VAL A 47 14.93 -2.95 47.60
CA VAL A 47 16.07 -3.39 48.39
C VAL A 47 16.73 -2.13 48.95
N ARG A 48 16.61 -1.97 50.28
CA ARG A 48 17.35 -0.99 51.07
C ARG A 48 18.84 -1.20 50.82
N ASN A 49 19.48 -0.23 50.18
CA ASN A 49 20.93 -0.16 50.03
C ASN A 49 21.51 0.46 51.30
N GLU A 50 22.08 -0.36 52.18
CA GLU A 50 22.82 0.11 53.33
C GLU A 50 24.22 0.58 52.93
N SER A 51 24.55 1.75 53.48
CA SER A 51 25.80 2.50 53.53
C SER A 51 27.07 1.83 53.00
N VAL A 52 27.63 2.50 51.99
CA VAL A 52 29.02 2.35 51.54
C VAL A 52 29.90 3.24 52.43
N GLU A 53 30.54 2.65 53.45
CA GLU A 53 31.81 3.18 53.98
C GLU A 53 32.95 2.68 53.08
N GLY A 54 33.20 3.41 52.01
CA GLY A 54 34.34 3.25 51.11
C GLY A 54 35.14 4.53 51.14
N ASP A 55 36.16 4.55 51.98
CA ASP A 55 36.89 5.73 52.42
C ASP A 55 37.60 6.49 51.30
N MET A 56 37.68 7.79 51.53
CA MET A 56 38.13 8.84 50.63
C MET A 56 39.63 8.77 50.37
N THR A 57 40.07 8.93 49.12
CA THR A 57 41.19 9.81 48.72
C THR A 57 41.44 9.72 47.21
N GLY A 58 41.31 10.85 46.48
CA GLY A 58 41.84 10.95 45.11
C GLY A 58 40.99 11.62 44.02
N MET A 59 40.46 12.80 44.32
CA MET A 59 40.21 13.95 43.42
C MET A 59 40.54 13.84 41.89
N GLN A 60 39.56 14.33 41.07
CA GLN A 60 39.57 14.76 39.64
C GLN A 60 39.23 13.69 38.56
N LEU A 61 38.45 13.87 37.49
CA LEU A 61 37.54 14.88 36.94
C LEU A 61 37.06 14.35 35.55
N ARG A 62 35.73 14.30 35.28
CA ARG A 62 35.01 14.23 33.97
C ARG A 62 35.07 12.92 33.13
N LEU A 63 34.03 12.47 32.39
CA LEU A 63 32.56 12.62 32.32
C LEU A 63 32.11 11.84 31.04
N PHE A 64 30.93 11.20 31.08
CA PHE A 64 30.18 10.56 29.97
C PHE A 64 30.67 9.21 29.40
N ALA A 65 30.22 8.10 30.01
CA ALA A 65 30.18 6.79 29.37
C ALA A 65 28.75 6.39 29.01
N GLY A 66 28.44 6.48 27.71
CA GLY A 66 27.66 5.49 26.96
C GLY A 66 26.23 5.17 27.40
N ILE A 67 25.27 6.05 27.11
CA ILE A 67 23.89 5.62 26.88
C ILE A 67 23.87 4.94 25.51
N LEU A 68 23.95 3.61 25.51
CA LEU A 68 23.78 2.75 24.35
C LEU A 68 22.30 2.83 23.92
N TRP A 69 22.00 3.75 23.01
CA TRP A 69 20.73 3.82 22.31
C TRP A 69 20.60 2.55 21.47
N CYS A 70 19.91 1.54 21.98
CA CYS A 70 19.60 0.34 21.24
C CYS A 70 18.57 0.71 20.17
N PHE A 71 19.04 1.02 18.96
CA PHE A 71 18.19 1.25 17.79
C PHE A 71 17.64 -0.11 17.37
N THR A 72 16.41 -0.43 17.77
CA THR A 72 15.71 -1.63 17.33
C THR A 72 15.38 -1.49 15.84
N ALA A 73 16.24 -2.06 14.98
CA ALA A 73 15.95 -2.22 13.56
C ALA A 73 14.80 -3.23 13.40
N THR A 74 13.62 -2.75 13.02
CA THR A 74 12.52 -3.62 12.58
C THR A 74 12.93 -4.28 11.27
N ALA A 75 13.28 -5.57 11.32
CA ALA A 75 13.45 -6.38 10.13
C ALA A 75 12.10 -6.47 9.40
N GLY A 76 12.00 -5.87 8.22
CA GLY A 76 10.82 -5.93 7.37
C GLY A 76 10.54 -7.37 6.92
N MET A 77 9.26 -7.70 6.71
CA MET A 77 8.87 -9.02 6.22
C MET A 77 9.53 -9.32 4.88
N ALA A 78 10.21 -10.47 4.81
CA ALA A 78 10.90 -10.92 3.61
C ALA A 78 9.90 -11.53 2.63
N GLY A 79 9.43 -10.73 1.68
CA GLY A 79 8.66 -11.21 0.52
C GLY A 79 9.56 -11.42 -0.70
N THR A 80 9.15 -12.32 -1.59
CA THR A 80 9.73 -12.50 -2.92
C THR A 80 8.63 -12.27 -3.96
N LEU A 81 8.94 -11.48 -4.98
CA LEU A 81 8.07 -11.26 -6.14
C LEU A 81 8.50 -12.18 -7.28
N VAL A 82 7.57 -13.02 -7.74
CA VAL A 82 7.81 -13.96 -8.85
C VAL A 82 7.17 -13.44 -10.13
N LEU A 83 7.92 -13.44 -11.23
CA LEU A 83 7.46 -13.11 -12.57
C LEU A 83 7.50 -14.34 -13.47
N ASP A 84 6.37 -14.72 -14.04
CA ASP A 84 6.23 -15.96 -14.83
C ASP A 84 5.24 -15.83 -16.01
N GLY A 85 4.91 -16.98 -16.63
CA GLY A 85 4.02 -17.08 -17.78
C GLY A 85 4.77 -16.97 -19.11
N GLU A 86 4.57 -15.88 -19.84
CA GLU A 86 5.32 -15.55 -21.05
C GLU A 86 6.77 -15.10 -20.78
N VAL A 87 7.15 -14.96 -19.50
CA VAL A 87 8.54 -14.72 -19.05
C VAL A 87 9.24 -16.08 -18.88
N LYS A 88 10.25 -16.36 -19.71
CA LYS A 88 11.02 -17.61 -19.68
C LYS A 88 12.52 -17.33 -19.75
N PRO A 89 13.33 -17.76 -18.76
CA PRO A 89 12.92 -18.43 -17.51
C PRO A 89 12.15 -17.50 -16.56
N PRO A 90 11.34 -18.04 -15.62
CA PRO A 90 10.74 -17.23 -14.55
C PRO A 90 11.80 -16.44 -13.79
N MET A 91 11.45 -15.22 -13.39
CA MET A 91 12.34 -14.31 -12.66
C MET A 91 11.83 -14.12 -11.24
N GLU A 92 12.74 -14.19 -10.27
CA GLU A 92 12.44 -13.91 -8.87
C GLU A 92 13.17 -12.65 -8.43
N ILE A 93 12.46 -11.75 -7.76
CA ILE A 93 12.99 -10.51 -7.19
C ILE A 93 12.77 -10.58 -5.68
N THR A 94 13.86 -10.70 -4.93
CA THR A 94 13.82 -10.63 -3.46
C THR A 94 13.54 -9.21 -2.99
N ASN A 95 12.97 -9.03 -1.79
CA ASN A 95 12.75 -7.69 -1.22
C ASN A 95 14.06 -6.84 -1.19
N ALA A 96 15.20 -7.46 -0.87
CA ALA A 96 16.49 -6.77 -0.89
C ALA A 96 16.88 -6.27 -2.30
N GLN A 97 16.62 -7.06 -3.35
CA GLN A 97 16.84 -6.61 -4.73
C GLN A 97 15.82 -5.54 -5.13
N PHE A 98 14.57 -5.69 -4.71
CA PHE A 98 13.50 -4.73 -4.99
C PHE A 98 13.84 -3.34 -4.45
N LYS A 99 14.33 -3.25 -3.22
CA LYS A 99 14.77 -1.98 -2.58
C LYS A 99 15.89 -1.26 -3.34
N ASN A 100 16.68 -1.98 -4.13
CA ASN A 100 17.75 -1.40 -4.94
C ASN A 100 17.27 -0.93 -6.33
N LEU A 101 16.03 -1.20 -6.70
CA LEU A 101 15.43 -0.70 -7.94
C LEU A 101 15.08 0.79 -7.80
N PRO A 102 15.02 1.54 -8.91
CA PRO A 102 14.69 2.96 -8.87
C PRO A 102 13.25 3.18 -8.39
N HIS A 103 13.13 3.78 -7.21
CA HIS A 103 11.83 4.12 -6.63
C HIS A 103 11.30 5.44 -7.18
N VAL A 104 9.98 5.53 -7.27
CA VAL A 104 9.20 6.71 -7.62
C VAL A 104 8.12 6.90 -6.56
N ASP A 105 7.80 8.16 -6.31
CA ASP A 105 6.73 8.54 -5.39
C ASP A 105 5.41 8.72 -6.15
N LEU A 106 4.32 8.23 -5.57
CA LEU A 106 2.96 8.38 -6.08
C LEU A 106 2.03 8.85 -4.97
N GLU A 107 1.46 10.03 -5.13
CA GLU A 107 0.46 10.56 -4.21
C GLU A 107 -0.93 10.09 -4.62
N VAL A 108 -1.67 9.51 -3.66
CA VAL A 108 -3.06 9.09 -3.86
C VAL A 108 -3.95 9.70 -2.79
N LYS A 109 -5.06 10.29 -3.23
CA LYS A 109 -6.07 10.82 -2.32
C LYS A 109 -6.96 9.71 -1.75
N GLY A 110 -7.12 9.71 -0.44
CA GLY A 110 -8.07 8.91 0.33
C GLY A 110 -9.51 9.36 0.12
N GLN A 111 -10.46 8.47 0.45
CA GLN A 111 -11.89 8.82 0.44
C GLN A 111 -12.22 9.87 1.52
N ASP A 112 -11.46 9.87 2.60
CA ASP A 112 -11.47 10.85 3.69
C ASP A 112 -10.80 12.20 3.31
N GLY A 113 -10.17 12.27 2.14
CA GLY A 113 -9.46 13.44 1.65
C GLY A 113 -7.98 13.50 2.04
N THR A 114 -7.50 12.56 2.85
CA THR A 114 -6.08 12.44 3.24
C THR A 114 -5.23 12.12 2.02
N ILE A 115 -4.05 12.73 1.90
CA ILE A 115 -3.09 12.41 0.84
C ILE A 115 -2.13 11.37 1.39
N TYR A 116 -2.08 10.22 0.72
CA TYR A 116 -1.15 9.13 1.02
C TYR A 116 -0.04 9.15 -0.01
N LYS A 117 1.22 9.09 0.45
CA LYS A 117 2.39 9.05 -0.43
C LYS A 117 2.96 7.64 -0.46
N TYR A 118 2.69 6.92 -1.55
CA TYR A 118 3.30 5.62 -1.79
C TYR A 118 4.67 5.78 -2.45
N SER A 119 5.64 4.98 -2.04
CA SER A 119 6.95 4.88 -2.70
C SER A 119 7.16 3.43 -3.16
N GLY A 120 7.68 3.28 -4.37
CA GLY A 120 7.79 1.97 -5.01
C GLY A 120 8.41 2.02 -6.39
N VAL A 121 8.44 0.88 -7.06
CA VAL A 121 9.01 0.75 -8.40
C VAL A 121 7.89 0.77 -9.45
N GLU A 122 8.10 1.49 -10.56
CA GLU A 122 7.17 1.47 -11.70
C GLU A 122 6.95 0.03 -12.19
N LEU A 123 5.69 -0.41 -12.25
CA LEU A 123 5.34 -1.77 -12.63
C LEU A 123 5.78 -2.08 -14.07
N GLY A 124 5.69 -1.11 -14.99
CA GLY A 124 6.24 -1.24 -16.34
C GLY A 124 7.75 -1.48 -16.34
N ARG A 125 8.50 -0.88 -15.41
CA ARG A 125 9.95 -1.10 -15.31
C ARG A 125 10.29 -2.49 -14.81
N ILE A 126 9.54 -3.00 -13.85
CA ILE A 126 9.65 -4.39 -13.37
C ILE A 126 9.45 -5.37 -14.55
N LEU A 127 8.42 -5.13 -15.37
CA LEU A 127 8.16 -5.94 -16.58
C LEU A 127 9.30 -5.84 -17.61
N ALA A 128 9.87 -4.65 -17.79
CA ALA A 128 11.01 -4.45 -18.68
C ALA A 128 12.28 -5.20 -18.22
N LEU A 129 12.52 -5.32 -16.90
CA LEU A 129 13.61 -6.15 -16.37
C LEU A 129 13.45 -7.62 -16.75
N ALA A 130 12.21 -8.11 -16.81
CA ALA A 130 11.85 -9.44 -17.27
C ALA A 130 11.76 -9.58 -18.80
N SER A 131 12.24 -8.59 -19.56
CA SER A 131 12.22 -8.55 -21.03
C SER A 131 10.81 -8.64 -21.64
N VAL A 132 9.78 -8.20 -20.91
CA VAL A 132 8.41 -8.10 -21.44
C VAL A 132 8.29 -6.83 -22.30
N PRO A 133 7.77 -6.92 -23.54
CA PRO A 133 7.63 -5.76 -24.41
C PRO A 133 6.60 -4.78 -23.84
N ILE A 134 6.99 -3.52 -23.69
CA ILE A 134 6.13 -2.42 -23.22
C ILE A 134 6.38 -1.15 -24.05
N LYS A 135 5.52 -0.14 -23.96
CA LYS A 135 5.71 1.16 -24.62
C LYS A 135 5.92 0.99 -26.13
N ALA A 136 7.01 1.55 -26.65
CA ALA A 136 7.32 1.48 -28.08
C ALA A 136 7.51 0.04 -28.61
N GLN A 137 7.86 -0.91 -27.74
CA GLN A 137 8.08 -2.32 -28.09
C GLN A 137 6.76 -3.11 -28.19
N LEU A 138 5.67 -2.60 -27.60
CA LEU A 138 4.38 -3.28 -27.57
C LEU A 138 3.66 -3.13 -28.92
N ARG A 139 3.81 -4.11 -29.82
CA ARG A 139 3.23 -4.06 -31.18
C ARG A 139 2.73 -5.44 -31.63
N GLY A 140 1.83 -5.45 -32.62
CA GLY A 140 1.37 -6.68 -33.25
C GLY A 140 0.79 -7.69 -32.25
N LYS A 141 1.38 -8.89 -32.20
CA LYS A 141 0.96 -10.03 -31.37
C LYS A 141 1.19 -9.86 -29.86
N ASP A 142 1.75 -8.73 -29.44
CA ASP A 142 1.94 -8.45 -28.02
C ASP A 142 0.81 -7.56 -27.44
N ILE A 143 -0.03 -6.96 -28.30
CA ILE A 143 -1.08 -6.02 -27.87
C ILE A 143 -2.16 -6.71 -27.03
N ASP A 144 -2.44 -7.99 -27.29
CA ASP A 144 -3.44 -8.78 -26.56
C ASP A 144 -2.89 -9.41 -25.28
N LYS A 145 -1.64 -9.12 -24.91
CA LYS A 145 -1.06 -9.58 -23.65
C LYS A 145 -1.51 -8.73 -22.47
N PHE A 146 -1.58 -9.39 -21.33
CA PHE A 146 -1.95 -8.80 -20.05
C PHE A 146 -1.16 -9.47 -18.94
N ILE A 147 -1.19 -8.86 -17.76
CA ILE A 147 -0.64 -9.43 -16.55
C ILE A 147 -1.76 -9.74 -15.56
N VAL A 148 -1.53 -10.78 -14.76
CA VAL A 148 -2.30 -11.08 -13.56
C VAL A 148 -1.39 -10.82 -12.36
N ALA A 149 -1.71 -9.82 -11.56
CA ALA A 149 -1.06 -9.57 -10.27
C ALA A 149 -1.81 -10.35 -9.19
N LEU A 150 -1.10 -11.14 -8.39
CA LEU A 150 -1.67 -12.03 -7.37
C LEU A 150 -1.03 -11.74 -6.00
N GLY A 151 -1.89 -11.56 -5.00
CA GLY A 151 -1.53 -11.46 -3.60
C GLY A 151 -1.46 -12.82 -2.93
N GLU A 152 -0.74 -12.89 -1.80
CA GLU A 152 -0.68 -14.08 -0.95
C GLU A 152 -2.04 -14.45 -0.35
N ASP A 153 -2.95 -13.48 -0.20
CA ASP A 153 -4.35 -13.66 0.19
C ASP A 153 -5.23 -14.33 -0.89
N GLY A 154 -4.68 -14.58 -2.08
CA GLY A 154 -5.39 -15.16 -3.21
C GLY A 154 -6.21 -14.14 -4.01
N PHE A 155 -6.20 -12.86 -3.61
CA PHE A 155 -6.79 -11.79 -4.40
C PHE A 155 -5.92 -11.49 -5.63
N GLY A 156 -6.54 -11.25 -6.77
CA GLY A 156 -5.82 -10.92 -8.00
C GLY A 156 -6.54 -9.91 -8.88
N ALA A 157 -5.75 -9.15 -9.63
CA ALA A 157 -6.24 -8.16 -10.58
C ALA A 157 -5.51 -8.29 -11.92
N VAL A 158 -6.22 -7.90 -12.99
CA VAL A 158 -5.71 -7.94 -14.36
C VAL A 158 -5.39 -6.53 -14.84
N PHE A 159 -4.26 -6.41 -15.52
CA PHE A 159 -3.83 -5.18 -16.18
C PHE A 159 -3.38 -5.51 -17.60
N SER A 160 -3.90 -4.79 -18.59
CA SER A 160 -3.47 -4.95 -19.98
C SER A 160 -2.08 -4.32 -20.17
N LEU A 161 -1.23 -4.90 -21.04
CA LEU A 161 0.09 -4.32 -21.29
C LEU A 161 0.06 -2.86 -21.80
N PRO A 162 -0.90 -2.44 -22.65
CA PRO A 162 -0.98 -1.05 -23.12
C PRO A 162 -1.20 -0.02 -22.01
N GLU A 163 -1.74 -0.41 -20.85
CA GLU A 163 -1.94 0.50 -19.71
C GLU A 163 -0.60 1.07 -19.19
N PHE A 164 0.50 0.32 -19.34
CA PHE A 164 1.83 0.72 -18.85
C PHE A 164 2.54 1.76 -19.71
N ASP A 165 1.97 2.19 -20.83
CA ASP A 165 2.58 3.22 -21.69
C ASP A 165 2.71 4.57 -20.96
N THR A 166 1.76 4.86 -20.06
CA THR A 166 1.74 6.10 -19.27
C THR A 166 2.58 6.05 -17.99
N GLY A 167 3.07 4.87 -17.59
CA GLY A 167 3.98 4.70 -16.45
C GLY A 167 3.42 5.02 -15.06
N ARG A 168 2.10 4.92 -14.88
CA ARG A 168 1.41 5.39 -13.65
C ARG A 168 1.21 4.33 -12.56
N PHE A 169 1.39 3.05 -12.88
CA PHE A 169 1.24 1.96 -11.92
C PHE A 169 2.55 1.69 -11.21
N ILE A 170 2.49 1.55 -9.89
CA ILE A 170 3.67 1.24 -9.08
C ILE A 170 3.42 -0.02 -8.25
N VAL A 171 4.49 -0.74 -7.95
CA VAL A 171 4.53 -1.71 -6.85
C VAL A 171 5.18 -0.99 -5.68
N ALA A 172 4.42 -0.69 -4.64
CA ALA A 172 4.89 0.00 -3.45
C ALA A 172 5.42 -0.98 -2.41
N ASP A 173 6.51 -0.61 -1.74
CA ASP A 173 7.00 -1.25 -0.50
C ASP A 173 6.94 -0.29 0.70
N GLU A 174 6.62 0.98 0.46
CA GLU A 174 6.49 2.02 1.49
C GLU A 174 5.24 2.90 1.32
N LEU A 175 4.74 3.37 2.46
CA LEU A 175 3.69 4.37 2.61
C LEU A 175 4.15 5.43 3.61
N ASP A 176 4.16 6.69 3.17
CA ASP A 176 4.57 7.86 3.94
C ASP A 176 5.98 7.70 4.57
N GLY A 177 6.90 7.11 3.80
CA GLY A 177 8.30 6.86 4.20
C GLY A 177 8.47 5.76 5.24
N LYS A 178 7.44 4.94 5.46
CA LYS A 178 7.48 3.77 6.35
C LYS A 178 7.15 2.51 5.55
N PRO A 179 7.63 1.34 5.98
CA PRO A 179 7.19 0.07 5.40
C PRO A 179 5.66 -0.05 5.43
N LEU A 180 5.09 -0.71 4.42
CA LEU A 180 3.66 -1.02 4.40
C LEU A 180 3.20 -1.75 5.67
N ALA A 181 1.93 -1.58 6.03
CA ALA A 181 1.34 -2.28 7.15
C ALA A 181 1.39 -3.80 6.94
N VAL A 182 1.51 -4.57 8.03
CA VAL A 182 1.57 -6.03 7.96
C VAL A 182 0.36 -6.63 7.22
N SER A 183 -0.82 -6.01 7.37
CA SER A 183 -2.05 -6.40 6.66
C SER A 183 -2.00 -6.17 5.15
N ASP A 184 -1.17 -5.25 4.68
CA ASP A 184 -1.00 -4.94 3.26
C ASP A 184 0.17 -5.72 2.64
N GLY A 185 1.03 -6.31 3.47
CA GLY A 185 2.17 -7.13 3.06
C GLY A 185 3.39 -6.30 2.61
N PRO A 186 4.48 -6.98 2.23
CA PRO A 186 5.74 -6.31 1.89
C PRO A 186 5.68 -5.55 0.56
N LEU A 187 4.74 -5.90 -0.32
CA LEU A 187 4.56 -5.29 -1.63
C LEU A 187 3.06 -5.12 -1.92
N GLN A 188 2.67 -3.99 -2.50
CA GLN A 188 1.31 -3.71 -2.92
C GLN A 188 1.28 -3.03 -4.29
N VAL A 189 0.37 -3.46 -5.17
CA VAL A 189 0.12 -2.75 -6.44
C VAL A 189 -0.75 -1.52 -6.17
N ILE A 190 -0.28 -0.35 -6.62
CA ILE A 190 -1.02 0.91 -6.54
C ILE A 190 -1.37 1.38 -7.96
N SER A 191 -2.67 1.56 -8.18
CA SER A 191 -3.25 2.04 -9.43
C SER A 191 -3.91 3.40 -9.18
N PRO A 192 -3.31 4.53 -9.60
CA PRO A 192 -3.82 5.86 -9.26
C PRO A 192 -5.17 6.19 -9.91
N ASP A 193 -5.49 5.55 -11.05
CA ASP A 193 -6.74 5.79 -11.77
C ASP A 193 -7.95 5.03 -11.18
N ASP A 194 -7.71 4.09 -10.25
CA ASP A 194 -8.79 3.32 -9.63
C ASP A 194 -9.37 4.04 -8.42
N ALA A 195 -10.39 4.86 -8.64
CA ALA A 195 -11.11 5.55 -7.57
C ALA A 195 -11.67 4.60 -6.50
N ARG A 196 -12.06 3.38 -6.90
CA ARG A 196 -12.57 2.33 -5.99
C ARG A 196 -11.47 1.44 -5.41
N ARG A 197 -10.21 1.61 -5.85
CA ARG A 197 -9.06 0.78 -5.46
C ARG A 197 -9.28 -0.72 -5.66
N SER A 198 -10.17 -1.11 -6.57
CA SER A 198 -10.59 -2.49 -6.78
C SER A 198 -9.55 -3.37 -7.47
N ARG A 199 -8.45 -2.78 -7.96
CA ARG A 199 -7.31 -3.50 -8.53
C ARG A 199 -6.03 -3.34 -7.72
N TRP A 200 -6.13 -2.81 -6.49
CA TRP A 200 -4.97 -2.67 -5.62
C TRP A 200 -4.69 -4.00 -4.93
N VAL A 201 -3.70 -4.71 -5.45
CA VAL A 201 -3.35 -6.05 -4.97
C VAL A 201 -2.41 -5.91 -3.79
N LYS A 202 -2.88 -6.30 -2.60
CA LYS A 202 -2.08 -6.39 -1.37
C LYS A 202 -1.29 -7.69 -1.35
N GLN A 203 -0.28 -7.75 -0.50
CA GLN A 203 0.56 -8.93 -0.28
C GLN A 203 1.09 -9.52 -1.60
N LEU A 204 1.44 -8.64 -2.54
CA LEU A 204 1.80 -9.02 -3.90
C LEU A 204 3.01 -9.97 -3.87
N ASN A 205 2.83 -11.17 -4.42
CA ASN A 205 3.88 -12.18 -4.48
C ASN A 205 4.13 -12.72 -5.90
N ARG A 206 3.19 -12.50 -6.84
CA ARG A 206 3.32 -13.00 -8.22
C ARG A 206 2.74 -12.05 -9.26
N ILE A 207 3.43 -11.93 -10.39
CA ILE A 207 2.96 -11.30 -11.61
C ILE A 207 3.11 -12.29 -12.76
N THR A 208 1.98 -12.73 -13.33
CA THR A 208 1.98 -13.67 -14.46
C THR A 208 1.62 -12.96 -15.75
N VAL A 209 2.49 -13.04 -16.76
CA VAL A 209 2.22 -12.51 -18.10
C VAL A 209 1.49 -13.56 -18.94
N ARG A 210 0.36 -13.19 -19.55
CA ARG A 210 -0.49 -14.08 -20.36
C ARG A 210 -0.91 -13.40 -21.67
N LYS A 211 -1.34 -14.21 -22.63
CA LYS A 211 -2.02 -13.77 -23.87
C LYS A 211 -3.51 -13.97 -23.74
N ALA A 212 -4.30 -13.07 -24.31
CA ALA A 212 -5.75 -13.19 -24.35
C ALA A 212 -6.21 -14.08 -25.52
N LEU A 213 -5.49 -14.04 -26.64
CA LEU A 213 -5.78 -14.85 -27.81
C LEU A 213 -4.91 -16.12 -27.84
N PRO A 214 -5.44 -17.23 -28.38
CA PRO A 214 -4.71 -18.49 -28.55
C PRO A 214 -3.60 -18.41 -29.62
#